data_AF-A0AAV7GQF5-F1
#
_entry.id   AF-A0AAV7GQF5-F1
#
_cell.length_a   1.000
_cell.length_b   1.000
_cell.length_c   1.000
_cell.angle_alpha   90.00
_cell.angle_beta   90.00
_cell.angle_gamma   90.00
#
_symmetry.space_group_name_H-M   'P 1'
#
loop_
_entity.id
_entity.type
_entity.pdbx_description
1 polymer ?
#
loop_
_entity_poly.entity_id
_entity_poly.type
_entity_poly.pdbx_seq_one_letter_code
_entity_poly.pdbx_strand_id
1 'polypeptide(L)' 'MFEETKNAFDEDIRGWPIRKIKEAPTQKNSVDCGMYVYKYIEAIIQTIPVVWSDVKDWEENMPKFWAEFAYALFCTTIK' A
#
# COMPACT_ATOMS: atom_id res chain seq x y z
N MET A 1 5.24 -14.63 -19.72
CA MET A 1 4.39 -15.09 -18.62
C MET A 1 4.87 -16.48 -18.27
N PHE A 2 5.25 -16.73 -17.01
CA PHE A 2 5.84 -18.01 -16.61
C PHE A 2 4.78 -19.11 -16.67
N GLU A 3 5.18 -20.35 -16.99
CA GLU A 3 4.28 -21.52 -17.06
C GLU A 3 3.46 -21.70 -15.78
N GLU A 4 4.03 -21.29 -14.64
CA GLU A 4 3.42 -21.35 -13.30
C GLU A 4 2.25 -20.36 -13.08
N THR A 5 2.08 -19.38 -13.97
CA THR A 5 1.02 -18.35 -13.88
C THR A 5 -0.13 -18.60 -14.85
N LYS A 6 -0.11 -19.75 -15.55
CA LYS A 6 -1.13 -20.15 -16.52
C LYS A 6 -2.45 -20.37 -15.78
N ASN A 7 -3.51 -19.69 -16.21
CA ASN A 7 -4.85 -19.66 -15.58
C ASN A 7 -4.93 -18.98 -14.20
N ALA A 8 -3.94 -18.18 -13.79
CA ALA A 8 -4.02 -17.42 -12.55
C ALA A 8 -4.97 -16.20 -12.64
N PHE A 9 -5.42 -15.83 -13.84
CA PHE A 9 -6.24 -14.66 -14.10
C PHE A 9 -7.42 -15.04 -15.00
N ASP A 10 -8.62 -14.56 -14.65
CA ASP A 10 -9.85 -14.75 -15.41
C ASP A 10 -9.91 -13.88 -16.67
N GLU A 11 -9.14 -12.79 -16.69
CA GLU A 11 -9.05 -11.82 -17.78
C GLU A 11 -7.63 -11.68 -18.31
N ASP A 12 -7.49 -11.26 -19.57
CA ASP A 12 -6.20 -10.92 -20.14
C ASP A 12 -5.68 -9.58 -19.60
N ILE A 13 -4.90 -9.68 -18.52
CA ILE A 13 -4.31 -8.52 -17.83
C ILE A 13 -3.16 -7.85 -18.63
N ARG A 14 -2.71 -8.42 -19.76
CA ARG A 14 -1.56 -7.87 -20.52
C ARG A 14 -1.84 -6.50 -21.11
N GLY A 15 -3.11 -6.17 -21.36
CA GLY A 15 -3.54 -4.88 -21.91
C GLY A 15 -3.82 -3.79 -20.87
N TRP A 16 -3.71 -4.11 -19.57
CA TRP A 16 -4.11 -3.17 -18.53
C TRP A 16 -3.19 -1.94 -18.50
N PRO A 17 -3.76 -0.73 -18.40
CA PRO A 17 -2.95 0.48 -18.32
C PRO A 17 -2.18 0.51 -17.00
N ILE A 18 -0.86 0.42 -17.08
CA ILE A 18 0.02 0.56 -15.91
C ILE A 18 0.34 2.05 -15.71
N ARG A 19 -0.06 2.59 -14.55
CA ARG A 19 0.30 3.94 -14.13
C ARG A 19 1.43 3.88 -13.11
N LYS A 20 2.54 4.56 -13.40
CA LYS A 20 3.63 4.74 -12.43
C LYS A 20 3.34 5.97 -11.58
N ILE A 21 3.32 5.79 -10.26
CA ILE A 21 3.25 6.89 -9.31
C ILE A 21 4.69 7.38 -9.09
N LYS A 22 4.92 8.67 -9.35
CA LYS A 22 6.21 9.31 -9.07
C LYS A 22 6.17 9.93 -7.67
N GLU A 23 7.34 10.05 -7.06
CA GLU A 23 7.52 10.75 -5.78
C GLU A 23 6.75 10.13 -4.61
N ALA A 24 6.24 8.91 -4.77
CA ALA A 24 5.71 8.16 -3.66
C ALA A 24 6.82 7.98 -2.59
N PRO A 25 6.47 8.11 -1.29
CA PRO A 25 7.41 7.90 -0.21
C PRO A 25 8.07 6.54 -0.32
N THR A 26 9.34 6.41 0.03
CA THR A 26 10.04 5.11 0.04
C THR A 26 10.56 4.82 1.43
N GLN A 27 10.50 3.55 1.86
CA GLN A 27 11.08 3.14 3.13
C GLN A 27 12.61 3.18 3.06
N LYS A 28 13.26 3.52 4.18
CA LYS A 28 14.72 3.39 4.31
C LYS A 28 15.16 2.19 5.16
N ASN A 29 14.22 1.55 5.86
CA ASN A 29 14.48 0.36 6.67
C ASN A 29 14.01 -0.93 5.98
N SER A 30 14.29 -2.08 6.58
CA SER A 30 13.96 -3.41 6.03
C SER A 30 12.68 -4.04 6.60
N VAL A 31 11.96 -3.36 7.50
CA VAL A 31 10.88 -3.96 8.30
C VAL A 31 9.50 -3.36 8.06
N ASP A 32 9.41 -2.13 7.55
CA ASP A 32 8.14 -1.40 7.40
C ASP A 32 7.45 -1.60 6.04
N CYS A 33 7.96 -2.50 5.18
CA CYS A 33 7.40 -2.69 3.83
C CYS A 33 5.91 -3.02 3.82
N GLY A 34 5.46 -3.86 4.76
CA GLY A 34 4.05 -4.18 4.91
C GLY A 34 3.20 -2.93 5.23
N MET A 35 3.71 -2.06 6.10
CA MET A 35 3.00 -0.84 6.48
C MET A 35 2.96 0.18 5.33
N TYR A 36 4.05 0.34 4.59
CA TYR A 36 4.06 1.17 3.37
C TYR A 36 3.02 0.70 2.36
N VAL A 37 2.88 -0.61 2.12
CA VAL A 37 1.83 -1.17 1.25
C VAL A 37 0.44 -0.77 1.72
N TYR A 38 0.14 -0.89 3.01
CA TYR A 38 -1.16 -0.46 3.55
C TYR A 38 -1.40 1.03 3.37
N LYS A 39 -0.40 1.88 3.66
CA LYS A 39 -0.53 3.33 3.47
C LYS A 39 -0.70 3.73 2.00
N TYR A 40 -0.06 3.03 1.07
CA TYR A 40 -0.32 3.24 -0.37
C TYR A 40 -1.75 2.89 -0.75
N ILE A 41 -2.26 1.73 -0.29
CA ILE A 41 -3.64 1.32 -0.57
C ILE A 41 -4.61 2.35 0.01
N GLU A 42 -4.45 2.74 1.27
CA GLU A 42 -5.27 3.76 1.92
C GLU A 42 -5.27 5.07 1.14
N ALA A 43 -4.11 5.53 0.66
CA ALA A 43 -4.00 6.74 -0.17
C ALA A 43 -4.70 6.60 -1.53
N ILE A 44 -4.64 5.43 -2.17
CA ILE A 44 -5.20 5.19 -3.51
C ILE A 44 -6.73 5.10 -3.48
N ILE A 45 -7.32 4.54 -2.42
CA ILE A 45 -8.77 4.34 -2.32
C ILE A 45 -9.53 5.61 -1.86
N GLN A 46 -8.83 6.68 -1.49
CA GLN A 46 -9.44 7.94 -1.08
C GLN A 46 -10.17 8.62 -2.25
N THR A 47 -11.27 9.31 -1.94
CA THR A 47 -12.07 10.06 -2.92
C THR A 47 -11.34 11.29 -3.46
N ILE A 48 -10.41 11.84 -2.68
CA ILE A 48 -9.57 12.98 -3.05
C ILE A 48 -8.22 12.45 -3.55
N PRO A 49 -7.79 12.79 -4.77
CA PRO A 49 -6.50 12.35 -5.29
C PRO A 49 -5.34 12.81 -4.40
N VAL A 50 -4.49 11.86 -4.01
CA VAL A 50 -3.29 12.15 -3.22
C VAL A 50 -2.22 12.86 -4.07
N VAL A 51 -1.70 13.96 -3.53
CA VAL A 51 -0.52 14.65 -4.05
C VAL A 51 0.72 14.06 -3.39
N TRP A 52 1.34 13.08 -4.04
CA TRP A 52 2.42 12.27 -3.47
C TRP A 52 3.65 13.07 -3.05
N SER A 53 3.93 14.20 -3.71
CA SER A 53 5.03 15.11 -3.35
C SER A 53 4.90 15.69 -1.95
N ASP A 54 3.68 15.78 -1.41
CA ASP A 54 3.38 16.46 -0.15
C ASP A 54 3.39 15.48 1.03
N VAL A 55 3.44 14.19 0.74
CA VAL A 55 3.39 13.11 1.72
C VAL A 55 4.81 12.76 2.15
N LYS A 56 5.48 13.57 2.97
CA LYS A 56 6.93 13.37 3.26
C LYS A 56 7.24 12.64 4.56
N ASP A 57 6.25 12.49 5.45
CA ASP A 57 6.52 12.18 6.86
C ASP A 57 6.16 10.75 7.26
N TRP A 58 6.03 9.82 6.30
CA TRP A 58 5.58 8.45 6.60
C TRP A 58 6.54 7.71 7.52
N GLU A 59 7.84 7.81 7.26
CA GLU A 59 8.85 7.12 8.06
C GLU A 59 8.84 7.55 9.53
N GLU A 60 8.74 8.85 9.79
CA GLU A 60 8.67 9.41 11.16
C GLU A 60 7.38 8.99 11.88
N ASN A 61 6.31 8.74 11.12
CA ASN A 61 5.01 8.32 11.65
C ASN A 61 4.81 6.79 11.69
N MET A 62 5.78 5.97 11.26
CA MET A 62 5.63 4.50 11.25
C MET A 62 5.21 3.91 12.60
N PRO A 63 5.80 4.31 13.75
CA PRO A 63 5.36 3.80 15.05
C PRO A 63 3.87 4.08 15.33
N LYS A 64 3.38 5.26 14.92
CA LYS A 64 1.97 5.61 15.06
C LYS A 64 1.08 4.76 14.16
N PHE A 65 1.44 4.59 12.89
CA PHE A 65 0.67 3.77 11.95
C PHE A 65 0.58 2.31 12.40
N TRP A 66 1.66 1.76 12.94
CA TRP A 66 1.64 0.42 13.55
C TRP A 66 0.69 0.33 14.74
N ALA A 67 0.69 1.33 15.63
CA ALA A 67 -0.23 1.37 16.76
C ALA A 67 -1.70 1.46 16.30
N GLU A 68 -2.01 2.31 15.32
CA GLU A 68 -3.34 2.43 14.74
C GLU A 68 -3.80 1.13 14.06
N PHE A 69 -2.92 0.50 13.28
CA PHE A 69 -3.20 -0.78 12.63
C PHE A 69 -3.46 -1.90 13.64
N ALA A 70 -2.61 -2.02 14.67
CA ALA A 70 -2.79 -3.00 15.73
C ALA A 70 -4.12 -2.76 16.48
N TYR A 71 -4.43 -1.52 16.84
CA TYR A 71 -5.69 -1.16 17.48
C TYR A 71 -6.90 -1.56 16.63
N ALA A 72 -6.89 -1.20 15.34
CA ALA A 72 -7.96 -1.57 14.41
C ALA A 72 -8.12 -3.10 14.29
N LEU A 73 -7.01 -3.84 14.22
CA LEU A 73 -7.03 -5.29 14.17
C LEU A 73 -7.62 -5.89 15.46
N PHE A 74 -7.19 -5.41 16.63
CA PHE A 74 -7.72 -5.89 17.91
C PHE A 74 -9.20 -5.60 18.07
N CYS A 75 -9.65 -4.38 17.77
CA CYS A 75 -11.06 -4.00 17.91
C CYS A 75 -11.99 -4.71 16.91
N THR A 76 -11.47 -5.14 15.75
CA THR A 76 -12.27 -5.88 14.75
C THR A 76 -12.28 -7.39 14.99
N THR A 77 -11.21 -7.92 15.58
CA THR A 77 -11.02 -9.37 15.74
C THR A 77 -11.48 -9.89 17.11
N ILE A 78 -11.32 -9.09 18.17
CA ILE A 78 -11.75 -9.45 19.52
C ILE A 78 -13.08 -8.72 19.78
N LYS A 79 -14.19 -9.44 19.64
CA LYS A 79 -15.52 -9.00 20.08
C LYS A 79 -15.84 -9.53 21.46
#